data_AF-A0A7W3VNG3-F1
#
_entry.id   AF-A0A7W3VNG3-F1
#
_cell.length_a   1.000
_cell.length_b   1.000
_cell.length_c   1.000
_cell.angle_alpha   90.00
_cell.angle_beta   90.00
_cell.angle_gamma   90.00
#
_symmetry.space_group_name_H-M   'P 1'
#
loop_
_entity.id
_entity.type
_entity.pdbx_description
1 polymer ?
#
loop_
_entity_poly.entity_id
_entity_poly.type
_entity_poly.pdbx_seq_one_letter_code
_entity_poly.pdbx_strand_id
1 'polypeptide(L)'
;MLLMFKTITVLLLAIAALLSSCQEATVEKQIASYMIPFEQVDQASFEEIAQRIGDSEIVILGEAGHGDGKTYEVKAELVQYLMKEKGFNTLALEGAGFVDLELKNNDRKDFPQSRDLSKWKPFWGDVKQTEGLVRDILHNEKLKWKFLGLESHPSNEFLLQEMKKLQLDDTQIDKFENSLLKIYDLDVENVTIEEIDFVLETIKLIENSIIDTTHDNFFKHTVQTIYAGIEGMKYLMTIVNFIPR
;
A
#
# COMPACT_ATOMS: atom_id res chain seq x y z
N MET A 1 68.40 -10.68 37.34
CA MET A 1 68.11 -10.73 35.89
C MET A 1 66.90 -11.61 35.57
N LEU A 2 66.89 -12.89 35.96
CA LEU A 2 65.78 -13.83 35.69
C LEU A 2 64.42 -13.40 36.30
N LEU A 3 64.44 -12.82 37.50
CA LEU A 3 63.23 -12.33 38.18
C LEU A 3 62.60 -11.16 37.42
N MET A 4 63.44 -10.23 36.92
CA MET A 4 63.03 -9.03 36.18
C MET A 4 62.40 -9.38 34.82
N PHE A 5 62.94 -10.39 34.13
CA PHE A 5 62.34 -10.91 32.89
C PHE A 5 60.95 -11.51 33.13
N LYS A 6 60.77 -12.30 34.21
CA LYS A 6 59.45 -12.85 34.57
C LYS A 6 58.42 -11.76 34.86
N THR A 7 58.80 -10.69 35.57
CA THR A 7 57.88 -9.57 35.85
C THR A 7 57.46 -8.85 34.58
N ILE A 8 58.40 -8.61 33.66
CA ILE A 8 58.11 -7.96 32.36
C ILE A 8 57.19 -8.84 31.51
N THR A 9 57.42 -10.16 31.47
CA THR A 9 56.56 -11.09 30.71
C THR A 9 55.15 -11.16 31.28
N VAL A 10 54.99 -11.19 32.61
CA VAL A 10 53.67 -11.17 33.27
C VAL A 10 52.95 -9.86 33.01
N LEU A 11 53.65 -8.72 33.05
CA LEU A 11 53.08 -7.41 32.73
C LEU A 11 52.63 -7.32 31.27
N LEU A 12 53.44 -7.82 30.34
CA LEU A 12 53.09 -7.87 28.90
C LEU A 12 51.89 -8.78 28.63
N LEU A 13 51.80 -9.94 29.30
CA LEU A 13 50.65 -10.84 29.20
C LEU A 13 49.38 -10.21 29.80
N ALA A 14 49.49 -9.49 30.91
CA ALA A 14 48.37 -8.77 31.51
C ALA A 14 47.89 -7.61 30.61
N ILE A 15 48.81 -6.85 30.00
CA ILE A 15 48.49 -5.81 29.02
C ILE A 15 47.84 -6.43 27.77
N ALA A 16 48.37 -7.55 27.26
CA ALA A 16 47.78 -8.26 26.13
C ALA A 16 46.38 -8.79 26.46
N ALA A 17 46.13 -9.29 27.67
CA ALA A 17 44.80 -9.73 28.12
C ALA A 17 43.82 -8.56 28.28
N LEU A 18 44.28 -7.40 28.76
CA LEU A 18 43.48 -6.17 28.84
C LEU A 18 43.15 -5.57 27.47
N LEU A 19 44.07 -5.69 26.49
CA LEU A 19 43.85 -5.30 25.09
C LEU A 19 43.01 -6.33 24.32
N SER A 20 42.95 -7.59 24.79
CA SER A 20 42.15 -8.68 24.20
C SER A 20 40.74 -8.78 24.80
N SER A 21 40.38 -7.90 25.74
CA SER A 21 38.98 -7.60 26.06
C SER A 21 38.35 -6.93 24.83
N CYS A 22 38.07 -7.71 23.80
CA CYS A 22 37.17 -7.33 22.72
C CYS A 22 35.86 -6.95 23.40
N GLN A 23 35.64 -5.65 23.51
CA GLN A 23 34.36 -5.11 23.91
C GLN A 23 33.36 -5.63 22.87
N GLU A 24 32.47 -6.53 23.28
CA GLU A 24 31.42 -7.04 22.40
C GLU A 24 30.78 -5.84 21.70
N ALA A 25 30.68 -5.91 20.37
CA ALA A 25 30.04 -4.85 19.61
C ALA A 25 28.66 -4.63 20.22
N THR A 26 28.35 -3.40 20.61
CA THR A 26 27.06 -3.07 21.21
C THR A 26 25.95 -3.48 20.25
N VAL A 27 24.74 -3.71 20.77
CA VAL A 27 23.58 -4.11 19.94
C VAL A 27 23.38 -3.11 18.79
N GLU A 28 23.59 -1.82 19.03
CA GLU A 28 23.51 -0.77 18.01
C GLU A 28 24.55 -0.97 16.91
N LYS A 29 25.79 -1.33 17.26
CA LYS A 29 26.85 -1.58 16.28
C LYS A 29 26.59 -2.85 15.48
N GLN A 30 26.01 -3.88 16.12
CA GLN A 30 25.59 -5.10 15.43
C GLN A 30 24.47 -4.81 14.44
N ILE A 31 23.41 -4.11 14.87
CA ILE A 31 22.30 -3.71 14.00
C ILE A 31 22.82 -2.84 12.83
N ALA A 32 23.65 -1.84 13.10
CA ALA A 32 24.20 -0.96 12.07
C ALA A 32 25.00 -1.72 11.00
N SER A 33 25.62 -2.86 11.35
CA SER A 33 26.35 -3.70 10.40
C SER A 33 25.47 -4.47 9.41
N TYR A 34 24.16 -4.55 9.68
CA TYR A 34 23.16 -5.15 8.78
C TYR A 34 22.30 -4.10 8.07
N MET A 35 22.49 -2.81 8.36
CA MET A 35 21.72 -1.73 7.78
C MET A 35 22.37 -1.24 6.49
N ILE A 36 21.52 -0.93 5.50
CA ILE A 36 21.91 -0.25 4.26
C ILE A 36 21.39 1.19 4.37
N PRO A 37 22.26 2.21 4.51
CA PRO A 37 21.84 3.61 4.52
C PRO A 37 21.18 3.99 3.19
N PHE A 38 20.13 4.81 3.23
CA PHE A 38 19.40 5.21 2.03
C PHE A 38 20.27 5.92 0.99
N GLU A 39 21.29 6.67 1.41
CA GLU A 39 22.24 7.36 0.52
C GLU A 39 23.20 6.39 -0.19
N GLN A 40 23.26 5.14 0.27
CA GLN A 40 24.13 4.09 -0.25
C GLN A 40 23.35 2.98 -0.96
N VAL A 41 22.01 3.11 -1.05
CA VAL A 41 21.19 2.17 -1.80
C VAL A 41 21.57 2.24 -3.28
N ASP A 42 21.97 1.08 -3.79
CA ASP A 42 22.36 0.87 -5.18
C ASP A 42 21.90 -0.52 -5.66
N GLN A 43 22.30 -0.89 -6.88
CA GLN A 43 21.93 -2.18 -7.44
C GLN A 43 22.50 -3.37 -6.64
N ALA A 44 23.69 -3.23 -6.03
CA ALA A 44 24.28 -4.28 -5.19
C ALA A 44 23.48 -4.47 -3.90
N SER A 45 22.99 -3.37 -3.34
CA SER A 45 22.08 -3.37 -2.19
C SER A 45 20.79 -4.13 -2.49
N PHE A 46 20.17 -3.91 -3.66
CA PHE A 46 18.98 -4.65 -4.07
C PHE A 46 19.24 -6.13 -4.36
N GLU A 47 20.41 -6.46 -4.92
CA GLU A 47 20.82 -7.86 -5.07
C GLU A 47 20.97 -8.56 -3.71
N GLU A 48 21.55 -7.91 -2.71
CA GLU A 48 21.62 -8.46 -1.35
C GLU A 48 20.22 -8.70 -0.75
N ILE A 49 19.31 -7.74 -0.91
CA ILE A 49 17.91 -7.90 -0.48
C ILE A 49 17.24 -9.06 -1.21
N ALA A 50 17.43 -9.17 -2.53
CA ALA A 50 16.85 -10.25 -3.32
C ALA A 50 17.42 -11.62 -2.97
N GLN A 51 18.70 -11.73 -2.63
CA GLN A 51 19.27 -12.97 -2.11
C GLN A 51 18.63 -13.40 -0.80
N ARG A 52 18.27 -12.45 0.08
CA ARG A 52 17.55 -12.71 1.33
C ARG A 52 16.08 -13.10 1.08
N ILE A 53 15.45 -12.53 0.05
CA ILE A 53 14.09 -12.91 -0.40
C ILE A 53 14.09 -14.37 -0.91
N GLY A 54 15.14 -14.79 -1.62
CA GLY A 54 15.29 -16.14 -2.13
C GLY A 54 14.20 -16.50 -3.14
N ASP A 55 13.64 -17.71 -3.03
CA ASP A 55 12.61 -18.25 -3.93
C ASP A 55 11.18 -17.86 -3.52
N SER A 56 11.01 -16.82 -2.71
CA SER A 56 9.69 -16.40 -2.24
C SER A 56 8.83 -15.86 -3.38
N GLU A 57 7.62 -16.38 -3.53
CA GLU A 57 6.66 -15.93 -4.56
C GLU A 57 5.95 -14.62 -4.18
N ILE A 58 5.85 -14.33 -2.88
CA ILE A 58 5.17 -13.15 -2.34
C ILE A 58 6.11 -12.42 -1.39
N VAL A 59 6.27 -11.11 -1.62
CA VAL A 59 7.07 -10.21 -0.79
C VAL A 59 6.19 -9.05 -0.34
N ILE A 60 6.10 -8.84 0.97
CA ILE A 60 5.33 -7.73 1.55
C ILE A 60 6.31 -6.62 1.93
N LEU A 61 6.13 -5.44 1.32
CA LEU A 61 6.96 -4.27 1.58
C LEU A 61 6.20 -3.26 2.45
N GLY A 62 6.34 -3.42 3.77
CA GLY A 62 5.76 -2.48 4.74
C GLY A 62 6.48 -1.13 4.79
N GLU A 63 5.96 -0.23 5.62
CA GLU A 63 6.58 1.05 5.96
C GLU A 63 6.33 1.37 7.43
N ALA A 64 7.21 2.16 8.06
CA ALA A 64 7.06 2.52 9.47
C ALA A 64 5.89 3.48 9.71
N GLY A 65 5.52 4.26 8.69
CA GLY A 65 4.37 5.13 8.70
C GLY A 65 4.16 5.77 7.32
N HIS A 66 2.94 6.24 7.08
CA HIS A 66 2.61 6.93 5.85
C HIS A 66 3.30 8.29 5.78
N GLY A 67 3.68 8.70 4.57
CA GLY A 67 4.28 10.02 4.30
C GLY A 67 5.81 10.10 4.42
N ASP A 68 6.51 8.99 4.68
CA ASP A 68 7.97 8.96 4.52
C ASP A 68 8.35 8.84 3.05
N GLY A 69 8.54 9.99 2.42
CA GLY A 69 8.88 10.09 1.01
C GLY A 69 10.17 9.34 0.63
N LYS A 70 11.18 9.24 1.52
CA LYS A 70 12.41 8.54 1.16
C LYS A 70 12.19 7.02 1.13
N THR A 71 11.39 6.51 2.06
CA THR A 71 10.94 5.12 2.05
C THR A 71 10.17 4.79 0.76
N TYR A 72 9.29 5.68 0.28
CA TYR A 72 8.58 5.48 -1.00
C TYR A 72 9.52 5.42 -2.21
N GLU A 73 10.49 6.33 -2.32
CA GLU A 73 11.47 6.35 -3.42
C GLU A 73 12.21 5.02 -3.50
N VAL A 74 12.76 4.56 -2.37
CA VAL A 74 13.56 3.33 -2.30
C VAL A 74 12.70 2.09 -2.52
N LYS A 75 11.46 2.06 -2.02
CA LYS A 75 10.50 0.98 -2.31
C LYS A 75 10.19 0.90 -3.80
N ALA A 76 9.99 2.03 -4.48
CA ALA A 76 9.71 2.04 -5.91
C ALA A 76 10.91 1.50 -6.72
N GLU A 77 12.14 1.88 -6.36
CA GLU A 77 13.35 1.35 -6.98
C GLU A 77 13.52 -0.16 -6.73
N LEU A 78 13.30 -0.63 -5.50
CA LEU A 78 13.35 -2.04 -5.15
C LEU A 78 12.29 -2.84 -5.91
N VAL A 79 11.04 -2.35 -5.99
CA VAL A 79 9.97 -3.01 -6.77
C VAL A 79 10.36 -3.12 -8.23
N GLN A 80 10.89 -2.05 -8.84
CA GLN A 80 11.37 -2.12 -10.22
C GLN A 80 12.47 -3.17 -10.39
N TYR A 81 13.42 -3.23 -9.46
CA TYR A 81 14.49 -4.22 -9.48
C TYR A 81 13.94 -5.65 -9.38
N LEU A 82 13.07 -5.92 -8.39
CA LEU A 82 12.47 -7.26 -8.19
C LEU A 82 11.68 -7.71 -9.42
N MET A 83 10.93 -6.80 -10.04
CA MET A 83 10.11 -7.14 -11.19
C MET A 83 10.93 -7.30 -12.49
N LYS A 84 12.02 -6.55 -12.67
CA LYS A 84 12.90 -6.65 -13.85
C LYS A 84 13.86 -7.83 -13.75
N GLU A 85 14.48 -8.03 -12.59
CA GLU A 85 15.63 -8.93 -12.42
C GLU A 85 15.26 -10.26 -11.74
N LYS A 86 14.18 -10.29 -10.95
CA LYS A 86 13.82 -11.46 -10.13
C LYS A 86 12.49 -12.12 -10.52
N GLY A 87 11.89 -11.68 -11.64
CA GLY A 87 10.73 -12.33 -12.25
C GLY A 87 9.38 -12.05 -11.58
N PHE A 88 9.33 -11.16 -10.58
CA PHE A 88 8.05 -10.68 -10.05
C PHE A 88 7.26 -9.98 -11.15
N ASN A 89 5.97 -10.28 -11.27
CA ASN A 89 5.15 -9.81 -12.38
C ASN A 89 3.84 -9.14 -11.93
N THR A 90 3.60 -9.09 -10.63
CA THR A 90 2.37 -8.57 -10.03
C THR A 90 2.72 -7.64 -8.87
N LEU A 91 2.09 -6.47 -8.83
CA LEU A 91 2.22 -5.50 -7.74
C LEU A 91 0.85 -5.27 -7.10
N ALA A 92 0.73 -5.62 -5.81
CA ALA A 92 -0.43 -5.29 -4.99
C ALA A 92 -0.20 -4.00 -4.21
N LEU A 93 -1.17 -3.08 -4.20
CA LEU A 93 -1.02 -1.72 -3.67
C LEU A 93 -2.12 -1.39 -2.65
N GLU A 94 -1.68 -1.19 -1.40
CA GLU A 94 -2.36 -0.35 -0.41
C GLU A 94 -2.26 1.10 -0.92
N GLY A 95 -3.37 1.72 -1.30
CA GLY A 95 -3.33 2.90 -2.18
C GLY A 95 -4.31 2.93 -3.34
N ALA A 96 -4.93 1.79 -3.64
CA ALA A 96 -5.77 1.62 -4.81
C ALA A 96 -6.88 0.58 -4.58
N GLY A 97 -8.08 0.87 -5.08
CA GLY A 97 -9.22 -0.02 -5.00
C GLY A 97 -9.08 -1.27 -5.88
N PHE A 98 -9.74 -2.37 -5.49
CA PHE A 98 -9.78 -3.61 -6.28
C PHE A 98 -10.16 -3.35 -7.75
N VAL A 99 -11.22 -2.58 -7.95
CA VAL A 99 -11.75 -2.22 -9.27
C VAL A 99 -10.81 -1.29 -10.04
N ASP A 100 -10.10 -0.39 -9.36
CA ASP A 100 -9.20 0.57 -9.99
C ASP A 100 -8.06 -0.08 -10.75
N LEU A 101 -7.42 -1.06 -10.12
CA LEU A 101 -6.28 -1.74 -10.70
C LEU A 101 -6.69 -2.85 -11.67
N GLU A 102 -7.86 -3.46 -11.51
CA GLU A 102 -8.43 -4.34 -12.54
C GLU A 102 -8.74 -3.56 -13.83
N LEU A 103 -9.29 -2.34 -13.70
CA LEU A 103 -9.44 -1.40 -14.81
C LEU A 103 -8.09 -1.05 -15.47
N LYS A 104 -7.06 -0.83 -14.65
CA LYS A 104 -5.71 -0.49 -15.13
C LYS A 104 -5.04 -1.62 -15.88
N ASN A 105 -5.26 -2.87 -15.46
CA ASN A 105 -4.77 -4.05 -16.17
C ASN A 105 -5.34 -4.13 -17.59
N ASN A 106 -6.53 -3.56 -17.84
CA ASN A 106 -7.18 -3.45 -19.15
C ASN A 106 -7.31 -4.78 -19.92
N ASP A 107 -7.28 -5.91 -19.21
CA ASP A 107 -7.44 -7.24 -19.81
C ASP A 107 -8.92 -7.64 -19.96
N ARG A 108 -9.83 -6.82 -19.42
CA ARG A 108 -11.26 -7.11 -19.27
C ARG A 108 -12.08 -6.29 -20.27
N LYS A 109 -12.64 -6.99 -21.26
CA LYS A 109 -13.50 -6.40 -22.30
C LYS A 109 -14.96 -6.26 -21.87
N ASP A 110 -15.33 -6.93 -20.80
CA ASP A 110 -16.62 -6.85 -20.11
C ASP A 110 -16.74 -5.60 -19.23
N PHE A 111 -15.67 -4.81 -19.13
CA PHE A 111 -15.63 -3.56 -18.39
C PHE A 111 -16.12 -2.37 -19.23
N PRO A 112 -16.94 -1.47 -18.66
CA PRO A 112 -17.12 -0.12 -19.21
C PRO A 112 -15.78 0.64 -19.19
N GLN A 113 -15.17 0.80 -20.36
CA GLN A 113 -13.93 1.56 -20.52
C GLN A 113 -14.22 3.06 -20.49
N SER A 114 -14.08 3.72 -19.34
CA SER A 114 -14.09 5.19 -19.30
C SER A 114 -12.89 5.83 -18.61
N ARG A 115 -11.84 5.08 -18.31
CA ARG A 115 -10.63 5.67 -17.75
C ARG A 115 -9.62 6.02 -18.84
N ASP A 116 -9.31 7.30 -18.94
CA ASP A 116 -8.00 7.74 -19.46
C ASP A 116 -6.93 7.25 -18.46
N LEU A 117 -6.46 6.02 -18.65
CA LEU A 117 -5.51 5.35 -17.76
C LEU A 117 -4.21 6.13 -17.60
N SER A 118 -3.88 7.05 -18.52
CA SER A 118 -2.70 7.91 -18.43
C SER A 118 -2.73 8.89 -17.25
N LYS A 119 -3.92 9.13 -16.68
CA LYS A 119 -4.13 10.07 -15.56
C LYS A 119 -4.42 9.37 -14.22
N TRP A 120 -4.50 8.04 -14.21
CA TRP A 120 -4.77 7.32 -12.98
C TRP A 120 -3.61 7.47 -11.99
N LYS A 121 -3.92 7.65 -10.71
CA LYS A 121 -2.92 7.76 -9.64
C LYS A 121 -3.46 7.14 -8.35
N PRO A 122 -2.59 6.54 -7.51
CA PRO A 122 -2.98 6.08 -6.19
C PRO A 122 -3.37 7.27 -5.30
N PHE A 123 -4.13 7.01 -4.23
CA PHE A 123 -4.63 8.08 -3.35
C PHE A 123 -3.51 8.80 -2.57
N TRP A 124 -2.34 8.16 -2.42
CA TRP A 124 -1.14 8.72 -1.76
C TRP A 124 -0.52 9.95 -2.46
N GLY A 125 -1.18 10.48 -3.50
CA GLY A 125 -0.92 11.82 -4.02
C GLY A 125 0.02 11.86 -5.23
N ASP A 126 0.09 13.07 -5.79
CA ASP A 126 0.96 13.45 -6.90
C ASP A 126 2.11 14.30 -6.35
N VAL A 127 3.07 13.63 -5.72
CA VAL A 127 4.25 14.25 -5.11
C VAL A 127 5.50 13.65 -5.72
N LYS A 128 6.61 14.41 -5.68
CA LYS A 128 7.87 14.02 -6.29
C LYS A 128 8.31 12.60 -5.90
N GLN A 129 8.10 12.23 -4.64
CA GLN A 129 8.52 10.96 -4.07
C GLN A 129 7.70 9.75 -4.56
N THR A 130 6.49 9.97 -5.10
CA THR A 130 5.67 8.90 -5.70
C THR A 130 5.88 8.76 -7.20
N GLU A 131 6.65 9.64 -7.85
CA GLU A 131 6.86 9.65 -9.30
C GLU A 131 7.43 8.31 -9.81
N GLY A 132 8.37 7.70 -9.09
CA GLY A 132 8.94 6.41 -9.50
C GLY A 132 7.89 5.29 -9.55
N LEU A 133 6.95 5.28 -8.60
CA LEU A 133 5.83 4.35 -8.63
C LEU A 133 4.84 4.68 -9.76
N VAL A 134 4.47 5.95 -9.89
CA VAL A 134 3.43 6.36 -10.85
C VAL A 134 3.94 6.29 -12.29
N ARG A 135 5.04 6.95 -12.60
CA ARG A 135 5.58 7.05 -13.97
C ARG A 135 6.27 5.76 -14.41
N ASP A 136 7.19 5.25 -13.59
CA ASP A 136 8.12 4.22 -14.05
C ASP A 136 7.59 2.79 -13.88
N ILE A 137 6.58 2.61 -13.01
CA ILE A 137 5.91 1.32 -12.77
C ILE A 137 4.49 1.34 -13.33
N LEU A 138 3.59 2.16 -12.79
CA LEU A 138 2.16 2.10 -13.09
C LEU A 138 1.83 2.54 -14.53
N HIS A 139 2.51 3.57 -15.04
CA HIS A 139 2.29 4.10 -16.40
C HIS A 139 3.32 3.64 -17.42
N ASN A 140 4.14 2.65 -17.08
CA ASN A 140 5.14 2.14 -17.99
C ASN A 140 4.58 1.02 -18.87
N GLU A 141 4.03 1.41 -20.02
CA GLU A 141 3.42 0.48 -20.99
C GLU A 141 4.39 -0.56 -21.57
N LYS A 142 5.71 -0.34 -21.44
CA LYS A 142 6.72 -1.33 -21.87
C LYS A 142 6.77 -2.54 -20.95
N LEU A 143 6.29 -2.37 -19.72
CA LEU A 143 6.30 -3.39 -18.69
C LEU A 143 4.93 -4.08 -18.67
N LYS A 144 4.91 -5.38 -18.93
CA LYS A 144 3.69 -6.20 -18.95
C LYS A 144 3.39 -6.75 -17.56
N TRP A 145 3.26 -5.85 -16.59
CA TRP A 145 2.99 -6.21 -15.20
C TRP A 145 1.50 -6.18 -14.88
N LYS A 146 1.11 -6.94 -13.86
CA LYS A 146 -0.25 -6.94 -13.31
C LYS A 146 -0.29 -6.11 -12.05
N PHE A 147 -1.43 -5.48 -11.81
CA PHE A 147 -1.67 -4.65 -10.64
C PHE A 147 -2.90 -5.16 -9.88
N LEU A 148 -2.82 -5.18 -8.55
CA LEU A 148 -3.92 -5.57 -7.67
C LEU A 148 -4.17 -4.46 -6.65
N GLY A 149 -5.42 -4.00 -6.57
CA GLY A 149 -5.83 -3.10 -5.51
C GLY A 149 -6.07 -3.88 -4.22
N LEU A 150 -5.74 -3.28 -3.09
CA LEU A 150 -6.01 -3.86 -1.77
C LEU A 150 -7.04 -3.06 -0.97
N GLU A 151 -7.48 -1.91 -1.48
CA GLU A 151 -8.43 -1.05 -0.80
C GLU A 151 -9.87 -1.41 -1.12
N SER A 152 -10.72 -1.31 -0.10
CA SER A 152 -12.18 -1.36 -0.25
C SER A 152 -12.77 -0.08 -0.85
N HIS A 153 -11.97 0.98 -1.01
CA HIS A 153 -12.42 2.23 -1.61
C HIS A 153 -12.60 2.04 -3.13
N PRO A 154 -13.81 2.25 -3.68
CA PRO A 154 -14.04 2.10 -5.11
C PRO A 154 -13.48 3.28 -5.89
N SER A 155 -13.31 3.07 -7.20
CA SER A 155 -13.45 4.20 -8.12
C SER A 155 -14.89 4.70 -8.06
N ASN A 156 -15.09 5.98 -7.71
CA ASN A 156 -16.42 6.62 -7.82
C ASN A 156 -17.03 6.32 -9.20
N GLU A 157 -16.19 6.30 -10.23
CA GLU A 157 -16.53 5.96 -11.61
C GLU A 157 -17.28 4.63 -11.79
N PHE A 158 -16.88 3.54 -11.14
CA PHE A 158 -17.58 2.26 -11.26
C PHE A 158 -19.00 2.35 -10.67
N LEU A 159 -19.12 2.89 -9.45
CA LEU A 159 -20.42 3.07 -8.80
C LEU A 159 -21.30 4.02 -9.63
N LEU A 160 -20.75 5.12 -10.13
CA LEU A 160 -21.45 6.06 -11.00
C LEU A 160 -22.01 5.40 -12.27
N GLN A 161 -21.26 4.51 -12.90
CA GLN A 161 -21.73 3.80 -14.08
C GLN A 161 -22.87 2.83 -13.75
N GLU A 162 -22.77 2.10 -12.64
CA GLU A 162 -23.87 1.23 -12.18
C GLU A 162 -25.13 2.05 -11.84
N MET A 163 -24.96 3.21 -11.19
CA MET A 163 -26.08 4.14 -10.92
C MET A 163 -26.73 4.66 -12.22
N LYS A 164 -25.93 4.95 -13.26
CA LYS A 164 -26.45 5.33 -14.58
C LYS A 164 -27.23 4.20 -15.25
N LYS A 165 -26.78 2.94 -15.12
CA LYS A 165 -27.53 1.76 -15.62
C LYS A 165 -28.88 1.60 -14.91
N LEU A 166 -28.93 1.95 -13.63
CA LEU A 166 -30.13 1.99 -12.80
C LEU A 166 -31.05 3.19 -13.09
N GLN A 167 -30.64 4.12 -13.95
CA GLN A 167 -31.39 5.33 -14.31
C GLN A 167 -31.64 6.28 -13.11
N LEU A 168 -30.70 6.33 -12.15
CA LEU A 168 -30.72 7.38 -11.13
C LEU A 168 -30.50 8.74 -11.80
N ASP A 169 -31.21 9.76 -11.32
CA ASP A 169 -31.05 11.11 -11.85
C ASP A 169 -29.78 11.80 -11.31
N ASP A 170 -29.38 12.90 -11.96
CA ASP A 170 -28.17 13.65 -11.61
C ASP A 170 -28.21 14.16 -10.15
N THR A 171 -29.38 14.47 -9.61
CA THR A 171 -29.51 14.94 -8.21
C THR A 171 -29.22 13.81 -7.22
N GLN A 172 -29.69 12.59 -7.50
CA GLN A 172 -29.39 11.41 -6.70
C GLN A 172 -27.91 11.03 -6.79
N ILE A 173 -27.32 11.14 -7.99
CA ILE A 173 -25.89 10.90 -8.23
C ILE A 173 -25.05 11.91 -7.45
N ASP A 174 -25.32 13.20 -7.59
CA ASP A 174 -24.60 14.26 -6.89
C ASP A 174 -24.71 14.10 -5.36
N LYS A 175 -25.90 13.75 -4.85
CA LYS A 175 -26.10 13.48 -3.42
C LYS A 175 -25.24 12.29 -2.97
N PHE A 176 -25.19 11.22 -3.77
CA PHE A 176 -24.42 10.02 -3.44
C PHE A 176 -22.93 10.32 -3.40
N GLU A 177 -22.38 10.98 -4.42
CA GLU A 177 -20.97 11.33 -4.47
C GLU A 177 -20.55 12.23 -3.31
N ASN A 178 -21.32 13.29 -3.05
CA ASN A 178 -21.02 14.20 -1.95
C ASN A 178 -21.11 13.50 -0.58
N SER A 179 -22.10 12.62 -0.39
CA SER A 179 -22.23 11.85 0.86
C SER A 179 -21.07 10.86 1.02
N LEU A 180 -20.72 10.15 -0.06
CA LEU A 180 -19.63 9.17 -0.07
C LEU A 180 -18.26 9.83 0.19
N LEU A 181 -18.02 11.02 -0.38
CA LEU A 181 -16.81 11.80 -0.10
C LEU A 181 -16.69 12.17 1.38
N LYS A 182 -17.75 12.72 1.98
CA LYS A 182 -17.75 13.02 3.43
C LYS A 182 -17.46 11.80 4.29
N ILE A 183 -18.04 10.64 3.92
CA ILE A 183 -17.83 9.37 4.61
C ILE A 183 -16.35 8.98 4.55
N TYR A 184 -15.72 9.04 3.38
CA TYR A 184 -14.31 8.65 3.21
C TYR A 184 -13.31 9.65 3.78
N ASP A 185 -13.62 10.94 3.77
CA ASP A 185 -12.81 11.98 4.41
C ASP A 185 -12.92 11.94 5.95
N LEU A 186 -13.70 10.99 6.50
CA LEU A 186 -14.01 10.89 7.93
C LEU A 186 -14.52 12.22 8.49
N ASP A 187 -15.32 12.95 7.69
CA ASP A 187 -15.93 14.21 8.09
C ASP A 187 -17.13 13.95 9.01
N VAL A 188 -16.84 13.37 10.17
CA VAL A 188 -17.80 12.89 11.18
C VAL A 188 -18.67 14.00 11.75
N GLU A 189 -18.28 15.27 11.58
CA GLU A 189 -19.07 16.43 12.02
C GLU A 189 -20.15 16.82 11.01
N ASN A 190 -19.93 16.56 9.70
CA ASN A 190 -20.80 17.04 8.63
C ASN A 190 -21.54 15.93 7.87
N VAL A 191 -21.26 14.65 8.17
CA VAL A 191 -22.01 13.52 7.62
C VAL A 191 -23.10 13.08 8.59
N THR A 192 -24.33 12.99 8.09
CA THR A 192 -25.51 12.56 8.85
C THR A 192 -25.74 11.05 8.72
N ILE A 193 -26.47 10.46 9.67
CA ILE A 193 -26.86 9.04 9.60
C ILE A 193 -27.76 8.79 8.38
N GLU A 194 -28.63 9.75 8.05
CA GLU A 194 -29.51 9.69 6.88
C GLU A 194 -28.72 9.72 5.56
N GLU A 195 -27.61 10.45 5.49
CA GLU A 195 -26.70 10.42 4.33
C GLU A 195 -26.01 9.06 4.20
N ILE A 196 -25.55 8.48 5.31
CA ILE A 196 -24.94 7.14 5.32
C ILE A 196 -25.96 6.08 4.89
N ASP A 197 -27.19 6.15 5.42
CA ASP A 197 -28.27 5.23 5.03
C ASP A 197 -28.63 5.35 3.56
N PHE A 198 -28.70 6.58 3.04
CA PHE A 198 -28.90 6.80 1.61
C PHE A 198 -27.79 6.15 0.76
N VAL A 199 -26.53 6.28 1.17
CA VAL A 199 -25.39 5.65 0.49
C VAL A 199 -25.47 4.12 0.56
N LEU A 200 -25.75 3.55 1.72
CA LEU A 200 -25.89 2.10 1.92
C LEU A 200 -27.05 1.51 1.10
N GLU A 201 -28.20 2.18 1.07
CA GLU A 201 -29.34 1.78 0.26
C GLU A 201 -29.01 1.81 -1.23
N THR A 202 -28.34 2.87 -1.68
CA THR A 202 -27.91 3.01 -3.09
C THR A 202 -26.92 1.91 -3.48
N ILE A 203 -25.94 1.61 -2.64
CA ILE A 203 -24.99 0.51 -2.85
C ILE A 203 -25.70 -0.84 -2.88
N LYS A 204 -26.72 -1.04 -2.04
CA LYS A 204 -27.53 -2.27 -2.05
C LYS A 204 -28.34 -2.41 -3.34
N LEU A 205 -28.89 -1.33 -3.85
CA LEU A 205 -29.56 -1.30 -5.16
C LEU A 205 -28.59 -1.69 -6.28
N ILE A 206 -27.38 -1.13 -6.27
CA ILE A 206 -26.31 -1.49 -7.21
C ILE A 206 -26.00 -2.98 -7.10
N GLU A 207 -25.71 -3.49 -5.89
CA GLU A 207 -25.39 -4.91 -5.65
C GLU A 207 -26.44 -5.86 -6.24
N ASN A 208 -27.72 -5.55 -6.04
CA ASN A 208 -28.83 -6.37 -6.52
C ASN A 208 -29.01 -6.32 -8.05
N SER A 209 -28.48 -5.28 -8.70
CA SER A 209 -28.59 -5.08 -10.14
C SER A 209 -27.42 -5.63 -10.93
N ILE A 210 -26.28 -5.89 -10.28
CA ILE A 210 -25.08 -6.39 -10.94
C ILE A 210 -25.34 -7.79 -11.49
N ILE A 211 -25.23 -7.90 -12.81
CA ILE A 211 -25.12 -9.18 -13.51
C ILE A 211 -23.63 -9.48 -13.64
N ASP A 212 -23.09 -10.20 -12.66
CA ASP A 212 -21.67 -10.54 -12.61
C ASP A 212 -21.40 -11.83 -13.40
N THR A 213 -20.61 -11.72 -14.46
CA THR A 213 -20.20 -12.86 -15.30
C THR A 213 -18.75 -13.29 -15.04
N THR A 214 -18.09 -12.69 -14.05
CA THR A 214 -16.76 -13.08 -13.60
C THR A 214 -16.81 -14.45 -12.92
N HIS A 215 -15.70 -15.20 -12.97
CA HIS A 215 -15.62 -16.54 -12.37
C HIS A 215 -15.92 -16.54 -10.86
N ASP A 216 -15.63 -15.44 -10.15
CA ASP A 216 -15.66 -15.36 -8.68
C ASP A 216 -16.61 -14.28 -8.13
N ASN A 217 -17.57 -13.79 -8.92
CA ASN A 217 -18.44 -12.67 -8.54
C ASN A 217 -17.67 -11.43 -8.05
N PHE A 218 -16.55 -11.12 -8.70
CA PHE A 218 -15.61 -10.07 -8.31
C PHE A 218 -16.29 -8.71 -8.07
N PHE A 219 -17.19 -8.29 -8.95
CA PHE A 219 -17.88 -7.00 -8.83
C PHE A 219 -18.87 -7.01 -7.69
N LYS A 220 -19.63 -8.10 -7.56
CA LYS A 220 -20.55 -8.24 -6.45
C LYS A 220 -19.81 -8.21 -5.10
N HIS A 221 -18.70 -8.94 -4.99
CA HIS A 221 -17.86 -8.94 -3.78
C HIS A 221 -17.22 -7.57 -3.53
N THR A 222 -16.83 -6.85 -4.57
CA THR A 222 -16.34 -5.47 -4.42
C THR A 222 -17.42 -4.57 -3.81
N VAL A 223 -18.65 -4.60 -4.36
CA VAL A 223 -19.78 -3.81 -3.83
C VAL A 223 -20.14 -4.20 -2.41
N GLN A 224 -20.10 -5.48 -2.07
CA GLN A 224 -20.32 -5.96 -0.70
C GLN A 224 -19.23 -5.48 0.27
N THR A 225 -17.98 -5.43 -0.19
CA THR A 225 -16.85 -4.93 0.62
C THR A 225 -17.01 -3.44 0.90
N ILE A 226 -17.41 -2.66 -0.11
CA ILE A 226 -17.70 -1.23 0.03
C ILE A 226 -18.85 -1.02 1.03
N TYR A 227 -19.94 -1.77 0.87
CA TYR A 227 -21.08 -1.74 1.78
C TYR A 227 -20.63 -1.99 3.23
N ALA A 228 -19.88 -3.06 3.46
CA ALA A 228 -19.40 -3.43 4.79
C ALA A 228 -18.50 -2.35 5.42
N GLY A 229 -17.63 -1.71 4.63
CA GLY A 229 -16.78 -0.61 5.10
C GLY A 229 -17.60 0.60 5.57
N ILE A 230 -18.60 1.00 4.77
CA ILE A 230 -19.49 2.13 5.11
C ILE A 230 -20.40 1.79 6.29
N GLU A 231 -20.91 0.56 6.34
CA GLU A 231 -21.70 0.08 7.47
C GLU A 231 -20.87 0.10 8.77
N GLY A 232 -19.61 -0.35 8.70
CA GLY A 232 -18.67 -0.24 9.82
C GLY A 232 -18.49 1.20 10.31
N MET A 233 -18.35 2.16 9.40
CA MET A 233 -18.28 3.59 9.76
C MET A 233 -19.56 4.08 10.43
N LYS A 234 -20.74 3.66 9.96
CA LYS A 234 -22.02 3.97 10.62
C LYS A 234 -22.03 3.52 12.09
N TYR A 235 -21.56 2.30 12.36
CA TYR A 235 -21.44 1.78 13.72
C TYR A 235 -20.46 2.60 14.56
N LEU A 236 -19.28 2.92 14.03
CA LEU A 236 -18.29 3.75 14.72
C LEU A 236 -18.84 5.12 15.08
N MET A 237 -19.50 5.81 14.14
CA MET A 237 -20.11 7.11 14.38
C MET A 237 -21.20 7.06 15.45
N THR A 238 -22.00 6.00 15.43
CA THR A 238 -23.01 5.79 16.48
C THR A 238 -22.33 5.65 17.84
N ILE A 239 -21.27 4.84 17.96
CA ILE A 239 -20.54 4.63 19.21
C ILE A 239 -19.86 5.92 19.70
N VAL A 240 -19.19 6.67 18.82
CA VAL A 240 -18.48 7.92 19.17
C VAL A 240 -19.45 8.96 19.74
N ASN A 241 -20.68 9.04 19.21
CA ASN A 241 -21.72 9.92 19.74
C ASN A 241 -22.23 9.52 21.14
N PHE A 242 -21.95 8.29 21.61
CA PHE A 242 -22.30 7.81 22.96
C PHE A 242 -21.15 7.94 23.98
N ILE A 243 -19.93 8.29 23.55
CA ILE A 243 -18.81 8.52 24.46
C ILE A 243 -18.90 9.96 24.98
N PRO A 244 -19.09 10.20 26.30
CA PRO A 244 -19.07 11.56 26.84
C PRO A 244 -17.71 12.20 26.54
N ARG A 245 -17.73 13.38 25.90
CA ARG A 245 -16.53 14.21 25.72
C ARG A 245 -16.05 14.79 27.05
#